data_AF-A0A2T8I4L1-F1
#
_entry.id   AF-A0A2T8I4L1-F1
#
_cell.length_a   1.000
_cell.length_b   1.000
_cell.length_c   1.000
_cell.angle_alpha   90.00
_cell.angle_beta   90.00
_cell.angle_gamma   90.00
#
_symmetry.space_group_name_H-M   'P 1'
#
loop_
_entity.id
_entity.type
_entity.pdbx_description
1 polymer ?
#
loop_
_entity_poly.entity_id
_entity_poly.type
_entity_poly.pdbx_seq_one_letter_code
_entity_poly.pdbx_strand_id
1 'polypeptide(L)'
;MKNNNVGDAQKWMLELGVRYAAVHLPASGQAVALECMGKTWKTQMVIHNGRRWFLNGGWAKFARDNGLRVGDICLFDLKKYPRELTMNVHIISREQLSLK
;
A
#
# COMPACT_ATOMS: atom_id res chain seq x y z
N MET A 1 -7.24 6.85 -3.95
CA MET A 1 -6.08 7.45 -3.28
C MET A 1 -6.41 8.88 -2.92
N LYS A 2 -6.06 9.32 -1.71
CA LYS A 2 -6.30 10.68 -1.20
C LYS A 2 -4.98 11.45 -1.14
N ASN A 3 -5.03 12.76 -0.91
CA ASN A 3 -3.84 13.61 -0.85
C ASN A 3 -2.77 13.10 0.11
N ASN A 4 -3.18 12.50 1.24
CA ASN A 4 -2.23 11.97 2.21
C ASN A 4 -1.58 10.63 1.84
N ASN A 5 -1.99 10.04 0.73
CA ASN A 5 -1.50 8.77 0.24
C ASN A 5 -0.56 8.93 -0.96
N VAL A 6 -0.46 10.12 -1.57
CA VAL A 6 0.32 10.37 -2.80
C VAL A 6 1.04 11.72 -2.74
N GLY A 7 2.36 11.75 -3.02
CA GLY A 7 3.18 12.97 -3.04
C GLY A 7 4.67 12.74 -2.73
N ASP A 8 5.51 13.76 -2.94
CA ASP A 8 6.99 13.68 -2.80
C ASP A 8 7.53 13.89 -1.37
N ALA A 9 6.68 14.30 -0.42
CA ALA A 9 7.13 14.48 0.97
C ALA A 9 7.43 13.13 1.66
N GLN A 10 8.50 13.08 2.46
CA GLN A 10 8.97 11.85 3.13
C GLN A 10 7.98 11.24 4.16
N LYS A 11 6.87 11.90 4.47
CA LYS A 11 5.99 11.56 5.61
C LYS A 11 4.65 10.91 5.23
N TRP A 12 4.44 10.59 3.95
CA TRP A 12 3.17 9.99 3.50
C TRP A 12 3.15 8.48 3.78
N MET A 13 2.29 8.10 4.72
CA MET A 13 1.99 6.70 5.05
C MET A 13 0.63 6.32 4.44
N LEU A 14 0.52 5.07 3.98
CA LEU A 14 -0.78 4.51 3.61
C LEU A 14 -1.38 3.78 4.80
N GLU A 15 -2.49 4.28 5.33
CA GLU A 15 -3.31 3.50 6.27
C GLU A 15 -4.09 2.41 5.53
N LEU A 16 -3.98 1.17 6.01
CA LEU A 16 -4.79 0.05 5.55
C LEU A 16 -6.09 -0.01 6.37
N GLY A 17 -7.19 -0.40 5.72
CA GLY A 17 -8.50 -0.40 6.36
C GLY A 17 -8.52 -1.25 7.64
N VAL A 18 -8.80 -0.63 8.78
CA VAL A 18 -8.68 -1.24 10.12
C VAL A 18 -9.40 -2.58 10.24
N ARG A 19 -10.62 -2.70 9.69
CA ARG A 19 -11.40 -3.94 9.74
C ARG A 19 -10.75 -5.08 8.98
N TYR A 20 -10.19 -4.79 7.81
CA TYR A 20 -9.46 -5.77 7.01
C TYR A 20 -8.14 -6.14 7.70
N ALA A 21 -7.41 -5.12 8.15
CA ALA A 21 -6.09 -5.28 8.75
C ALA A 21 -6.12 -6.12 10.02
N ALA A 22 -7.09 -5.89 10.91
CA ALA A 22 -7.22 -6.63 12.17
C ALA A 22 -7.48 -8.14 11.99
N VAL A 23 -8.03 -8.55 10.84
CA VAL A 23 -8.38 -9.96 10.57
C VAL A 23 -7.31 -10.65 9.72
N HIS A 24 -6.69 -9.92 8.79
CA HIS A 24 -5.86 -10.52 7.74
C HIS A 24 -4.39 -10.15 7.81
N LEU A 25 -4.01 -9.14 8.58
CA LEU A 25 -2.62 -8.68 8.66
C LEU A 25 -2.00 -9.02 10.02
N PRO A 26 -0.68 -9.22 10.07
CA PRO A 26 0.02 -9.43 11.33
C PRO A 26 -0.18 -8.31 12.35
N ALA A 27 -0.21 -8.70 13.63
CA ALA A 27 -0.34 -7.77 14.76
C ALA A 27 1.00 -7.15 15.20
N SER A 28 2.09 -7.41 14.49
CA SER A 28 3.41 -6.81 14.72
C SER A 28 3.96 -6.14 13.47
N GLY A 29 4.72 -5.05 13.67
CA GLY A 29 5.41 -4.37 12.59
C GLY A 29 6.48 -5.25 11.96
N GLN A 30 6.58 -5.22 10.63
CA GLN A 30 7.53 -6.03 9.87
C GLN A 30 7.70 -5.49 8.44
N ALA A 31 8.72 -5.99 7.74
CA ALA A 31 8.92 -5.69 6.34
C ALA A 31 7.75 -6.22 5.48
N VAL A 32 7.35 -5.44 4.49
CA VAL A 32 6.33 -5.82 3.49
C VAL A 32 6.85 -5.54 2.10
N ALA A 33 6.80 -6.55 1.23
CA ALA A 33 7.05 -6.38 -0.19
C ALA A 33 5.75 -6.03 -0.92
N LEU A 34 5.78 -4.96 -1.72
CA LEU A 34 4.72 -4.62 -2.66
C LEU A 34 5.15 -5.05 -4.06
N GLU A 35 4.36 -5.86 -4.72
CA GLU A 35 4.58 -6.25 -6.11
C GLU A 35 3.55 -5.58 -7.01
N CYS A 36 4.01 -4.91 -8.07
CA CYS A 36 3.12 -4.26 -9.04
C CYS A 36 3.78 -4.26 -10.42
N MET A 37 3.04 -4.66 -11.45
CA MET A 37 3.51 -4.67 -12.85
C MET A 37 4.89 -5.32 -13.03
N GLY A 38 5.13 -6.46 -12.35
CA GLY A 38 6.39 -7.22 -12.42
C GLY A 38 7.57 -6.62 -11.66
N LYS A 39 7.38 -5.54 -10.89
CA LYS A 39 8.39 -4.90 -10.06
C LYS A 39 8.06 -5.04 -8.57
N THR A 40 9.08 -4.92 -7.72
CA THR A 40 8.95 -5.07 -6.27
C THR A 40 9.50 -3.85 -5.52
N TRP A 41 8.76 -3.40 -4.51
CA TRP A 41 9.16 -2.33 -3.60
C TRP A 41 9.12 -2.81 -2.15
N LYS A 42 10.22 -2.61 -1.43
CA LYS A 42 10.28 -2.90 0.01
C LYS A 42 9.66 -1.76 0.81
N THR A 43 8.77 -2.09 1.72
CA THR A 43 8.09 -1.17 2.63
C THR A 43 8.13 -1.73 4.04
N GLN A 44 7.68 -0.94 5.02
CA GLN A 44 7.55 -1.36 6.41
C GLN A 44 6.10 -1.21 6.85
N MET A 45 5.55 -2.27 7.43
CA MET A 45 4.28 -2.19 8.12
C MET A 45 4.53 -1.71 9.54
N VAL A 46 3.86 -0.62 9.92
CA VAL A 46 3.91 -0.02 11.25
C VAL A 46 2.52 -0.04 11.85
N ILE A 47 2.44 -0.36 13.14
CA ILE A 47 1.17 -0.42 13.88
C ILE A 47 1.15 0.69 14.92
N HIS A 48 0.20 1.61 14.81
CA HIS A 48 -0.01 2.65 15.80
C HIS A 48 -1.13 2.27 16.78
N ASN A 49 -0.87 2.47 18.06
CA ASN A 49 -1.81 2.21 19.17
C ASN A 49 -2.41 0.80 19.16
N GLY A 50 -1.72 -0.18 18.56
CA GLY A 50 -2.19 -1.56 18.41
C GLY A 50 -3.44 -1.76 17.54
N ARG A 51 -3.89 -0.72 16.82
CA ARG A 51 -5.21 -0.73 16.14
C ARG A 51 -5.21 -0.19 14.71
N ARG A 52 -4.10 0.41 14.26
CA ARG A 52 -4.02 1.09 12.95
C ARG A 52 -2.76 0.64 12.23
N TRP A 53 -2.92 0.12 11.02
CA TRP A 53 -1.83 -0.43 10.21
C TRP A 53 -1.47 0.55 9.11
N PHE A 54 -0.17 0.82 8.98
CA PHE A 54 0.37 1.75 8.00
C PHE A 54 1.48 1.08 7.18
N LEU A 55 1.50 1.34 5.88
CA LEU A 55 2.71 1.13 5.07
C LEU A 55 3.55 2.42 5.10
N ASN A 56 4.78 2.28 5.56
CA ASN A 56 5.78 3.33 5.75
C ASN A 56 7.11 2.97 5.04
N GLY A 57 8.04 3.90 4.96
CA GLY A 57 9.44 3.70 4.56
C GLY A 57 9.69 3.38 3.08
N GLY A 58 8.69 2.88 2.35
CA GLY A 58 8.77 2.62 0.91
C GLY A 58 7.49 2.90 0.14
N TRP A 59 6.40 3.24 0.84
CA TRP A 59 5.13 3.59 0.22
C TRP A 59 5.26 4.82 -0.71
N ALA A 60 5.93 5.89 -0.27
CA ALA A 60 6.12 7.08 -1.08
C ALA A 60 6.90 6.79 -2.38
N LYS A 61 7.94 5.94 -2.30
CA LYS A 61 8.69 5.49 -3.48
C LYS A 61 7.81 4.66 -4.41
N PHE A 62 7.04 3.72 -3.88
CA PHE A 62 6.07 2.94 -4.66
C PHE A 62 5.08 3.86 -5.40
N ALA A 63 4.51 4.85 -4.70
CA ALA A 63 3.55 5.78 -5.30
C ALA A 63 4.18 6.61 -6.42
N ARG A 64 5.38 7.15 -6.21
CA ARG A 64 6.10 7.92 -7.23
C ARG A 64 6.49 7.07 -8.44
N ASP A 65 7.13 5.92 -8.21
CA ASP A 65 7.64 5.06 -9.27
C ASP A 65 6.52 4.50 -10.17
N ASN A 66 5.29 4.40 -9.63
CA ASN A 66 4.09 3.97 -10.37
C ASN A 66 3.18 5.13 -10.80
N GLY A 67 3.60 6.39 -10.60
CA GLY A 67 2.84 7.56 -11.04
C GLY A 67 1.45 7.72 -10.41
N LEU A 68 1.25 7.22 -9.18
CA LEU A 68 -0.04 7.28 -8.49
C LEU A 68 -0.48 8.72 -8.26
N ARG A 69 -1.74 9.00 -8.59
CA ARG A 69 -2.39 10.31 -8.42
C ARG A 69 -3.58 10.22 -7.49
N VAL A 70 -4.03 11.39 -7.05
CA VAL A 70 -5.25 11.51 -6.27
C VAL A 70 -6.43 11.03 -7.12
N GLY A 71 -7.23 10.14 -6.55
CA GLY A 71 -8.36 9.51 -7.21
C GLY A 71 -8.09 8.16 -7.88
N ASP A 72 -6.83 7.75 -8.06
CA ASP A 72 -6.52 6.38 -8.48
C ASP A 72 -6.95 5.37 -7.42
N ILE A 73 -7.13 4.11 -7.80
CA ILE A 73 -7.49 3.04 -6.85
C ILE A 73 -6.35 2.03 -6.82
N CYS A 74 -5.85 1.73 -5.63
CA CYS A 74 -4.94 0.61 -5.40
C CYS A 74 -5.71 -0.51 -4.71
N LEU A 75 -5.74 -1.68 -5.34
CA LEU A 75 -6.24 -2.91 -4.74
C LEU A 75 -5.06 -3.72 -4.23
N PHE A 76 -5.12 -4.14 -2.98
CA PHE A 76 -4.08 -4.93 -2.32
C PHE A 76 -4.57 -6.37 -2.19
N ASP A 77 -3.82 -7.29 -2.75
CA ASP A 77 -4.05 -8.73 -2.64
C ASP A 77 -2.89 -9.38 -1.88
N LEU A 78 -3.19 -9.90 -0.69
CA LEU A 78 -2.19 -10.53 0.17
C LEU A 78 -1.86 -11.92 -0.36
N LYS A 79 -0.59 -12.16 -0.73
CA LYS A 79 -0.17 -13.49 -1.18
C LYS A 79 -0.34 -14.50 -0.05
N LYS A 80 -0.86 -15.68 -0.39
CA LYS A 80 -0.93 -16.82 0.54
C LYS A 80 0.39 -17.58 0.50
N TYR A 81 0.94 -17.87 1.68
CA TYR A 81 2.18 -18.64 1.88
C TYR A 81 3.46 -18.08 1.24
N PRO A 82 3.71 -16.76 1.27
CA PRO A 82 4.99 -16.25 0.83
C PRO A 82 6.07 -16.52 1.89
N ARG A 83 7.34 -16.56 1.48
CA ARG A 83 8.47 -16.62 2.43
C ARG A 83 8.58 -15.35 3.27
N GLU A 84 8.09 -14.23 2.74
CA GLU A 84 8.08 -12.90 3.35
C GLU A 84 6.70 -12.26 3.13
N LEU A 85 6.25 -11.36 4.01
CA LEU A 85 4.95 -10.72 3.84
C LEU A 85 4.88 -9.90 2.53
N THR A 86 4.08 -10.37 1.58
CA THR A 86 3.99 -9.78 0.23
C THR A 86 2.56 -9.48 -0.18
N MET A 87 2.33 -8.29 -0.71
CA MET A 87 1.07 -7.88 -1.32
C MET A 87 1.26 -7.59 -2.81
N ASN A 88 0.43 -8.20 -3.64
CA ASN A 88 0.22 -7.76 -5.00
C ASN A 88 -0.60 -6.46 -4.98
N VAL A 89 -0.21 -5.49 -5.78
CA VAL A 89 -0.92 -4.21 -5.90
C VAL A 89 -1.40 -4.06 -7.34
N HIS A 90 -2.70 -3.90 -7.51
CA HIS A 90 -3.32 -3.57 -8.78
C HIS A 90 -3.72 -2.10 -8.78
N ILE A 91 -3.27 -1.35 -9.79
CA ILE A 91 -3.56 0.08 -9.93
C ILE A 91 -4.62 0.25 -11.00
N ILE A 92 -5.72 0.92 -10.63
CA ILE A 92 -6.79 1.32 -11.53
C ILE A 92 -6.74 2.84 -11.61
N SER A 93 -6.37 3.37 -12.77
CA SER A 93 -6.28 4.82 -12.98
C SER A 93 -7.67 5.44 -12.99
N ARG A 94 -7.80 6.60 -12.34
CA ARG A 94 -9.05 7.39 -12.40
C ARG A 94 -9.45 7.72 -13.85
N GLU A 95 -8.47 7.99 -14.71
CA GLU A 95 -8.70 8.38 -16.11
C GLU A 95 -9.38 7.25 -16.90
N GLN A 96 -9.08 5.99 -16.56
CA GLN A 96 -9.72 4.81 -17.17
C GLN A 96 -11.17 4.60 -16.68
N LEU A 97 -11.52 5.12 -15.51
CA LEU A 97 -12.87 5.02 -14.95
C LEU A 97 -13.80 6.14 -15.46
N SER A 98 -13.25 7.29 -15.84
CA SER A 98 -14.02 8.43 -16.39
C SER A 98 -14.41 8.28 -17.87
N LEU A 99 -13.91 7.24 -18.55
CA LEU A 99 -14.21 6.94 -19.96
C LEU A 99 -15.30 5.87 -20.13
N LYS A 100 -16.02 5.54 -19.04
CA LYS A 100 -17.23 4.69 -19.04
C LYS A 100 -18.40 5.51 -18.50
#